data_AF-A0A554KAL1-F1
#
_entry.id   AF-A0A554KAL1-F1
#
_cell.length_a   1.000
_cell.length_b   1.000
_cell.length_c   1.000
_cell.angle_alpha   90.00
_cell.angle_beta   90.00
_cell.angle_gamma   90.00
#
_symmetry.space_group_name_H-M   'P 1'
#
loop_
_entity.id
_entity.type
_entity.pdbx_description
1 polymer ?
#
loop_
_entity_poly.entity_id
_entity_poly.type
_entity_poly.pdbx_seq_one_letter_code
_entity_poly.pdbx_strand_id
1 'polypeptide(L)'
;MKKMNLKKGLAHRSTTEGFTLIELLVVVAIIGILASVVLASLNTARAKGANAAIKANLANIRAQAELVYDQTSPNGYGLNANTAGACPAATAGSLFANTVITNAINAALTASGGTSLCASTTSAWVASVQLKVAEGTNTHWCVDSTGVSTAKGTIADGTDC
;
A
#
# COMPACT_ATOMS: atom_id res chain seq x y z
N MET A 1 92.73 7.04 -0.80
CA MET A 1 91.91 6.60 0.35
C MET A 1 90.49 7.13 0.18
N LYS A 2 89.52 6.32 -0.24
CA LYS A 2 88.13 6.75 -0.48
C LYS A 2 87.22 6.13 0.57
N LYS A 3 86.63 6.97 1.43
CA LYS A 3 85.72 6.56 2.51
C LYS A 3 84.42 6.01 1.93
N MET A 4 84.03 4.82 2.34
CA MET A 4 82.72 4.23 2.05
C MET A 4 81.71 4.70 3.10
N ASN A 5 80.63 5.36 2.68
CA ASN A 5 79.52 5.76 3.55
C ASN A 5 78.42 4.71 3.49
N LEU A 6 78.09 4.11 4.63
CA LEU A 6 77.04 3.12 4.79
C LEU A 6 75.67 3.83 4.92
N LYS A 7 74.84 3.75 3.88
CA LYS A 7 73.42 4.14 3.99
C LYS A 7 72.65 2.98 4.64
N LYS A 8 72.31 3.09 5.93
CA LYS A 8 71.33 2.21 6.57
C LYS A 8 69.94 2.52 5.99
N GLY A 9 69.44 1.65 5.12
CA GLY A 9 68.02 1.64 4.74
C GLY A 9 67.20 1.16 5.93
N LEU A 10 66.31 2.01 6.46
CA LEU A 10 65.31 1.60 7.44
C LEU A 10 64.30 0.69 6.72
N ALA A 11 64.30 -0.60 7.07
CA ALA A 11 63.28 -1.54 6.63
C ALA A 11 61.94 -1.18 7.28
N HIS A 12 61.00 -0.71 6.47
CA HIS A 12 59.60 -0.52 6.85
C HIS A 12 58.97 -1.91 7.00
N ARG A 13 58.86 -2.40 8.24
CA ARG A 13 58.18 -3.66 8.56
C ARG A 13 56.68 -3.43 8.48
N SER A 14 56.07 -3.73 7.32
CA SER A 14 54.62 -3.75 7.18
C SER A 14 54.06 -4.93 7.99
N THR A 15 53.46 -4.63 9.14
CA THR A 15 52.65 -5.59 9.89
C THR A 15 51.32 -5.76 9.16
N THR A 16 51.24 -6.75 8.27
CA THR A 16 49.95 -7.23 7.76
C THR A 16 49.24 -7.93 8.91
N GLU A 17 48.31 -7.22 9.56
CA GLU A 17 47.37 -7.81 10.48
C GLU A 17 46.26 -8.51 9.68
N GLY A 18 46.07 -9.80 9.95
CA GLY A 18 45.02 -10.60 9.34
C GLY A 18 43.77 -10.61 10.22
N PHE A 19 42.60 -10.53 9.60
CA PHE A 19 41.31 -10.70 10.28
C PHE A 19 41.17 -12.15 10.75
N THR A 20 40.79 -12.37 12.00
CA THR A 20 40.59 -13.73 12.54
C THR A 20 39.24 -14.28 12.09
N LEU A 21 39.15 -15.62 11.97
CA LEU A 21 37.88 -16.28 11.64
C LEU A 21 36.79 -16.02 12.69
N ILE A 22 37.17 -15.88 13.97
CA ILE A 22 36.22 -15.59 15.04
C ILE A 22 35.65 -14.17 14.95
N GLU A 23 36.45 -13.20 14.49
CA GLU A 23 35.98 -11.83 14.25
C GLU A 23 34.97 -11.77 13.11
N LEU A 24 35.15 -12.52 12.02
CA LEU A 24 34.13 -12.59 10.98
C LEU A 24 32.87 -13.34 11.44
N LEU A 25 33.04 -14.39 12.24
CA LEU A 25 31.93 -15.20 12.73
C LEU A 25 31.00 -14.39 13.66
N VAL A 26 31.57 -13.62 14.59
CA VAL A 26 30.76 -12.78 15.50
C VAL A 26 30.02 -11.66 14.74
N VAL A 27 30.64 -11.09 13.71
CA VAL A 27 30.01 -10.03 12.91
C VAL A 27 28.80 -10.54 12.15
N VAL A 28 28.91 -11.67 11.46
CA VAL A 28 27.76 -12.24 10.75
C VAL A 28 26.66 -12.68 11.72
N ALA A 29 27.03 -13.13 12.93
CA ALA A 29 26.07 -13.44 13.98
C ALA A 29 25.28 -12.20 14.44
N ILE A 30 25.97 -11.07 14.69
CA ILE A 30 25.31 -9.81 15.09
C ILE A 30 24.42 -9.27 13.97
N ILE A 31 24.91 -9.25 12.72
CA ILE A 31 24.13 -8.81 11.56
C ILE A 31 22.86 -9.67 11.41
N GLY A 32 22.97 -10.99 11.62
CA GLY A 32 21.82 -11.91 11.57
C GLY A 32 20.74 -11.54 12.58
N ILE A 33 21.12 -11.24 13.82
CA ILE A 33 20.17 -10.83 14.87
C ILE A 33 19.49 -9.51 14.49
N LEU A 34 20.27 -8.49 14.11
CA LEU A 34 19.73 -7.18 13.75
C LEU A 34 18.82 -7.23 12.51
N ALA A 35 19.20 -8.02 11.49
CA ALA A 35 18.42 -8.18 10.27
C ALA A 35 17.05 -8.80 10.55
N SER A 36 16.94 -9.74 11.49
CA SER A 36 15.67 -10.40 11.82
C SER A 36 14.64 -9.41 12.39
N VAL A 37 15.06 -8.52 13.30
CA VAL A 37 14.18 -7.50 13.92
C VAL A 37 13.75 -6.47 12.88
N VAL A 38 14.69 -6.01 12.05
CA VAL A 38 14.41 -5.04 10.98
C VAL A 38 13.41 -5.62 9.98
N LEU A 39 13.59 -6.88 9.56
CA LEU A 39 12.70 -7.52 8.60
C LEU A 39 11.25 -7.62 9.11
N ALA A 40 11.07 -7.98 10.39
CA ALA A 40 9.75 -8.00 11.00
C ALA A 40 9.08 -6.62 10.97
N SER A 41 9.81 -5.57 11.36
CA SER A 41 9.30 -4.19 11.35
C SER A 41 8.94 -3.69 9.94
N LEU A 42 9.76 -4.05 8.95
CA LEU A 42 9.57 -3.65 7.56
C LEU A 42 8.32 -4.30 6.94
N ASN A 43 8.05 -5.56 7.26
CA ASN A 43 6.85 -6.25 6.79
C ASN A 43 5.57 -5.57 7.28
N THR A 44 5.51 -5.19 8.56
CA THR A 44 4.39 -4.42 9.11
C THR A 44 4.28 -3.03 8.48
N ALA A 45 5.40 -2.34 8.28
CA ALA A 45 5.41 -1.01 7.66
C ALA A 45 4.89 -1.05 6.21
N ARG A 46 5.30 -2.05 5.43
CA ARG A 46 4.80 -2.28 4.06
C ARG A 46 3.30 -2.54 4.03
N ALA A 47 2.78 -3.36 4.94
CA ALA A 47 1.35 -3.64 5.04
C ALA A 47 0.54 -2.37 5.39
N LYS A 48 1.03 -1.54 6.33
CA LYS A 48 0.40 -0.24 6.64
C LYS A 48 0.49 0.75 5.47
N GLY A 49 1.59 0.73 4.71
CA GLY A 49 1.72 1.49 3.48
C GLY A 49 0.70 1.10 2.41
N ALA A 50 0.41 -0.21 2.28
CA ALA A 50 -0.66 -0.70 1.42
C ALA A 50 -2.05 -0.20 1.88
N ASN A 51 -2.33 -0.19 3.19
CA ASN A 51 -3.56 0.44 3.71
C ASN A 51 -3.66 1.93 3.34
N ALA A 52 -2.57 2.69 3.44
CA ALA A 52 -2.56 4.10 3.04
C ALA A 52 -2.86 4.26 1.54
N ALA A 53 -2.29 3.40 0.69
CA ALA A 53 -2.59 3.39 -0.75
C ALA A 53 -4.06 3.07 -1.03
N ILE A 54 -4.65 2.10 -0.33
CA ILE A 54 -6.09 1.77 -0.44
C ILE A 54 -6.94 3.00 -0.11
N LYS A 55 -6.65 3.66 1.02
CA LYS A 55 -7.37 4.86 1.48
C LYS A 55 -7.29 6.00 0.47
N ALA A 56 -6.11 6.26 -0.09
CA ALA A 56 -5.88 7.31 -1.08
C ALA A 56 -6.60 7.02 -2.41
N ASN A 57 -6.52 5.79 -2.92
CA ASN A 57 -7.21 5.38 -4.14
C ASN A 57 -8.73 5.52 -4.01
N LEU A 58 -9.30 5.08 -2.88
CA LEU A 58 -10.74 5.22 -2.64
C LEU A 58 -11.17 6.69 -2.45
N ALA A 59 -10.32 7.54 -1.84
CA ALA A 59 -10.62 8.97 -1.73
C ALA A 59 -10.76 9.66 -3.10
N ASN A 60 -9.96 9.27 -4.09
CA ASN A 60 -10.01 9.83 -5.45
C ASN A 60 -11.33 9.55 -6.18
N ILE A 61 -12.08 8.52 -5.78
CA ILE A 61 -13.35 8.16 -6.42
C ILE A 61 -14.39 9.27 -6.26
N ARG A 62 -14.39 10.01 -5.14
CA ARG A 62 -15.42 11.03 -4.87
C ARG A 62 -15.48 12.12 -5.92
N ALA A 63 -14.34 12.71 -6.24
CA ALA A 63 -14.26 13.77 -7.23
C ALA A 63 -14.74 13.27 -8.60
N GLN A 64 -14.39 12.02 -8.95
CA GLN A 64 -14.85 11.41 -10.19
C GLN A 64 -16.34 11.07 -10.18
N ALA A 65 -16.88 10.67 -9.03
CA ALA A 65 -18.30 10.39 -8.88
C ALA A 65 -19.14 11.66 -9.03
N GLU A 66 -18.67 12.80 -8.51
CA GLU A 66 -19.33 14.10 -8.69
C GLU A 66 -19.35 14.50 -10.17
N LEU A 67 -18.24 14.30 -10.89
CA LEU A 67 -18.21 14.55 -12.34
C LEU A 67 -19.21 13.67 -13.10
N VAL A 68 -19.37 12.40 -12.71
CA VAL A 68 -20.38 11.51 -13.29
C VAL A 68 -21.80 11.99 -12.97
N TYR A 69 -22.02 12.48 -11.74
CA TYR A 69 -23.31 13.02 -11.31
C TYR A 69 -23.78 14.16 -12.21
N ASP A 70 -22.89 15.11 -12.50
CA ASP A 70 -23.17 16.28 -13.34
C ASP A 70 -23.28 15.96 -14.84
N GLN A 71 -22.60 14.92 -15.31
CA GLN A 71 -22.58 14.52 -16.73
C GLN A 71 -23.76 13.62 -17.13
N THR A 72 -24.42 13.00 -16.16
CA THR A 72 -25.56 12.11 -16.40
C THR A 72 -26.84 12.94 -16.50
N SER A 73 -27.74 12.62 -17.44
CA SER A 73 -29.03 13.32 -17.59
C SER A 73 -30.19 12.35 -17.37
N PRO A 74 -31.08 12.59 -16.38
CA PRO A 74 -30.97 13.62 -15.34
C PRO A 74 -29.76 13.36 -14.41
N ASN A 75 -29.32 14.40 -13.67
CA ASN A 75 -28.16 14.29 -12.77
C ASN A 75 -28.29 13.08 -11.83
N GLY A 76 -27.22 12.31 -11.71
CA GLY A 76 -27.22 11.06 -10.95
C GLY A 76 -26.00 10.21 -11.16
N TYR A 77 -25.79 9.22 -10.29
CA TYR A 77 -24.65 8.29 -10.38
C TYR A 77 -24.88 7.13 -11.37
N GLY A 78 -25.76 7.33 -12.35
CA GLY A 78 -26.13 6.33 -13.35
C GLY A 78 -27.15 5.30 -12.87
N LEU A 79 -27.20 4.17 -13.57
CA LEU A 79 -28.10 3.06 -13.28
C LEU A 79 -27.73 2.37 -11.96
N ASN A 80 -28.74 1.80 -11.31
CA ASN A 80 -28.52 0.95 -10.14
C ASN A 80 -27.58 -0.20 -10.52
N ALA A 81 -26.45 -0.27 -9.85
CA ALA A 81 -25.50 -1.37 -9.99
C ALA A 81 -25.14 -1.90 -8.63
N ASN A 82 -25.23 -3.23 -8.52
CA ASN A 82 -24.87 -4.03 -7.36
C ASN A 82 -25.57 -3.56 -6.08
N THR A 83 -26.63 -4.23 -5.64
CA THR A 83 -27.11 -4.12 -4.26
C THR A 83 -26.12 -4.87 -3.34
N ALA A 84 -24.92 -4.30 -3.16
CA ALA A 84 -23.76 -4.85 -2.45
C ALA A 84 -23.02 -6.01 -3.16
N GLY A 85 -22.39 -5.72 -4.30
CA GLY A 85 -21.69 -6.71 -5.15
C GLY A 85 -20.18 -6.47 -5.29
N ALA A 86 -19.45 -7.50 -5.71
CA ALA A 86 -17.99 -7.45 -5.86
C ALA A 86 -17.56 -6.41 -6.90
N CYS A 87 -16.48 -5.68 -6.63
CA CYS A 87 -16.00 -4.62 -7.52
C CYS A 87 -14.58 -4.80 -8.04
N PRO A 88 -14.26 -4.18 -9.19
CA PRO A 88 -15.14 -3.33 -10.01
C PRO A 88 -16.21 -4.13 -10.78
N ALA A 89 -17.47 -3.73 -10.66
CA ALA A 89 -18.55 -4.31 -11.43
C ALA A 89 -19.06 -3.28 -12.43
N ALA A 90 -18.76 -3.53 -13.70
CA ALA A 90 -19.04 -2.62 -14.80
C ALA A 90 -20.43 -2.87 -15.41
N THR A 91 -21.49 -2.72 -14.60
CA THR A 91 -22.83 -2.65 -15.18
C THR A 91 -22.89 -1.42 -16.06
N ALA A 92 -23.12 -1.59 -17.37
CA ALA A 92 -23.13 -0.49 -18.32
C ALA A 92 -24.11 0.61 -17.87
N GLY A 93 -23.67 1.86 -17.91
CA GLY A 93 -24.46 3.00 -17.48
C GLY A 93 -24.51 3.24 -15.96
N SER A 94 -23.81 2.44 -15.15
CA SER A 94 -23.61 2.72 -13.71
C SER A 94 -22.36 3.55 -13.44
N LEU A 95 -22.25 4.10 -12.24
CA LEU A 95 -21.06 4.81 -11.76
C LEU A 95 -19.76 4.03 -12.00
N PHE A 96 -19.79 2.73 -11.72
CA PHE A 96 -18.62 1.86 -11.79
C PHE A 96 -18.29 1.40 -13.22
N ALA A 97 -19.06 1.80 -14.24
CA ALA A 97 -18.62 1.70 -15.63
C ALA A 97 -17.58 2.76 -16.01
N ASN A 98 -17.42 3.82 -15.19
CA ASN A 98 -16.38 4.83 -15.40
C ASN A 98 -14.99 4.21 -15.19
N THR A 99 -14.12 4.36 -16.20
CA THR A 99 -12.79 3.74 -16.21
C THR A 99 -11.85 4.32 -15.15
N VAL A 100 -11.98 5.61 -14.81
CA VAL A 100 -11.16 6.25 -13.77
C VAL A 100 -11.51 5.69 -12.40
N ILE A 101 -12.82 5.55 -12.11
CA ILE A 101 -13.31 4.96 -10.87
C ILE A 101 -12.91 3.48 -10.78
N THR A 102 -13.11 2.71 -11.86
CA THR A 102 -12.73 1.30 -11.91
C THR A 102 -11.22 1.11 -11.73
N ASN A 103 -10.38 1.96 -12.33
CA ASN A 103 -8.93 1.89 -12.16
C ASN A 103 -8.50 2.23 -10.73
N ALA A 104 -9.16 3.19 -10.07
CA ALA A 104 -8.91 3.50 -8.66
C ALA A 104 -9.27 2.32 -7.75
N ILE A 105 -10.41 1.67 -7.99
CA ILE A 105 -10.81 0.46 -7.25
C ILE A 105 -9.82 -0.68 -7.51
N ASN A 106 -9.41 -0.93 -8.77
CA ASN A 106 -8.43 -1.95 -9.12
C ASN A 106 -7.05 -1.71 -8.47
N ALA A 107 -6.61 -0.45 -8.41
CA ALA A 107 -5.37 -0.10 -7.73
C ALA A 107 -5.45 -0.37 -6.21
N ALA A 108 -6.59 -0.06 -5.59
CA ALA A 108 -6.84 -0.40 -4.19
C ALA A 108 -6.89 -1.93 -3.98
N LEU A 109 -7.54 -2.67 -4.89
CA LEU A 109 -7.59 -4.13 -4.88
C LEU A 109 -6.20 -4.76 -4.98
N THR A 110 -5.36 -4.22 -5.85
CA THR A 110 -3.98 -4.69 -6.03
C THR A 110 -3.16 -4.47 -4.75
N ALA A 111 -3.32 -3.32 -4.09
CA ALA A 111 -2.67 -3.04 -2.81
C ALA A 111 -3.17 -3.95 -1.68
N SER A 112 -4.47 -4.27 -1.68
CA SER A 112 -5.11 -5.14 -0.70
C SER A 112 -4.73 -6.62 -0.87
N GLY A 113 -4.94 -7.16 -2.08
CA GLY A 113 -4.99 -8.61 -2.35
C GLY A 113 -6.22 -9.30 -1.76
N GLY A 114 -7.22 -8.55 -1.28
CA GLY A 114 -8.47 -9.04 -0.71
C GLY A 114 -9.68 -8.73 -1.58
N THR A 115 -10.85 -8.58 -0.96
CA THR A 115 -12.11 -8.29 -1.64
C THR A 115 -12.42 -6.79 -1.70
N SER A 116 -13.31 -6.42 -2.62
CA SER A 116 -14.04 -5.16 -2.55
C SER A 116 -15.50 -5.38 -2.81
N LEU A 117 -16.29 -4.39 -2.40
CA LEU A 117 -17.70 -4.30 -2.68
C LEU A 117 -18.05 -2.86 -2.98
N CYS A 118 -18.90 -2.68 -3.97
CA CYS A 118 -19.43 -1.39 -4.30
C CYS A 118 -20.89 -1.50 -4.74
N ALA A 119 -21.61 -0.41 -4.57
CA ALA A 119 -23.01 -0.30 -4.89
C ALA A 119 -23.29 1.13 -5.34
N SER A 120 -24.19 1.28 -6.30
CA SER A 120 -24.66 2.58 -6.76
C SER A 120 -26.13 2.53 -7.08
N THR A 121 -26.81 3.62 -6.79
CA THR A 121 -28.14 3.96 -7.27
C THR A 121 -28.07 5.27 -8.04
N THR A 122 -29.20 5.76 -8.53
CA THR A 122 -29.26 7.08 -9.16
C THR A 122 -28.82 8.22 -8.22
N SER A 123 -28.94 8.06 -6.90
CA SER A 123 -28.70 9.15 -5.93
C SER A 123 -27.65 8.85 -4.86
N ALA A 124 -27.17 7.62 -4.75
CA ALA A 124 -26.18 7.24 -3.74
C ALA A 124 -25.19 6.21 -4.28
N TRP A 125 -24.01 6.14 -3.67
CA TRP A 125 -23.01 5.12 -3.98
C TRP A 125 -22.10 4.86 -2.79
N VAL A 126 -21.54 3.65 -2.75
CA VAL A 126 -20.52 3.22 -1.80
C VAL A 126 -19.47 2.38 -2.50
N ALA A 127 -18.22 2.50 -2.08
CA ALA A 127 -17.14 1.61 -2.43
C ALA A 127 -16.34 1.26 -1.17
N SER A 128 -16.13 -0.03 -0.96
CA SER A 128 -15.36 -0.56 0.16
C SER A 128 -14.32 -1.57 -0.31
N VAL A 129 -13.12 -1.51 0.24
CA VAL A 129 -12.01 -2.42 -0.09
C VAL A 129 -11.44 -2.96 1.21
N GLN A 130 -11.17 -4.26 1.24
CA GLN A 130 -10.52 -4.91 2.37
C GLN A 130 -9.13 -4.30 2.60
N LEU A 131 -8.79 -4.01 3.85
CA LEU A 131 -7.45 -3.55 4.22
C LEU A 131 -6.43 -4.69 4.09
N LYS A 132 -5.19 -4.36 3.72
CA LYS A 132 -4.10 -5.34 3.63
C LYS A 132 -3.83 -6.01 4.97
N VAL A 133 -3.95 -5.22 6.03
CA VAL A 133 -3.86 -5.64 7.43
C VAL A 133 -4.98 -4.96 8.20
N ALA A 134 -5.66 -5.71 9.06
CA ALA A 134 -6.76 -5.19 9.87
C ALA A 134 -6.27 -4.07 10.81
N GLU A 135 -7.10 -3.04 10.96
CA GLU A 135 -6.89 -1.92 11.87
C GLU A 135 -7.80 -2.11 13.10
N GLY A 136 -7.33 -2.89 14.07
CA GLY A 136 -8.15 -3.35 15.18
C GLY A 136 -9.16 -4.39 14.70
N THR A 137 -10.45 -4.13 14.94
CA THR A 137 -11.55 -4.95 14.39
C THR A 137 -11.91 -4.58 12.95
N ASN A 138 -11.33 -3.49 12.42
CA ASN A 138 -11.66 -3.01 11.09
C ASN A 138 -10.91 -3.78 10.01
N THR A 139 -11.66 -4.37 9.09
CA THR A 139 -11.14 -5.19 8.00
C THR A 139 -11.28 -4.50 6.65
N HIS A 140 -12.06 -3.42 6.55
CA HIS A 140 -12.33 -2.71 5.30
C HIS A 140 -12.16 -1.19 5.47
N TRP A 141 -11.83 -0.51 4.38
CA TRP A 141 -11.98 0.93 4.24
C TRP A 141 -13.17 1.22 3.33
N CYS A 142 -14.06 2.10 3.76
CA CYS A 142 -15.28 2.44 3.04
C CYS A 142 -15.33 3.93 2.72
N VAL A 143 -15.79 4.24 1.50
CA VAL A 143 -16.11 5.59 1.03
C VAL A 143 -17.51 5.61 0.42
N ASP A 144 -18.29 6.65 0.68
CA ASP A 144 -19.64 6.81 0.10
C ASP A 144 -19.91 8.22 -0.42
N SER A 145 -21.10 8.35 -1.03
CA SER A 145 -21.68 9.56 -1.60
C SER A 145 -22.02 10.65 -0.58
N THR A 146 -22.10 10.32 0.71
CA THR A 146 -22.35 11.31 1.79
C THR A 146 -21.07 11.97 2.28
N GLY A 147 -19.91 11.51 1.79
CA GLY A 147 -18.59 12.03 2.15
C GLY A 147 -17.89 11.23 3.25
N VAL A 148 -18.48 10.14 3.76
CA VAL A 148 -17.88 9.32 4.82
C VAL A 148 -16.65 8.60 4.28
N SER A 149 -15.51 8.72 4.95
CA SER A 149 -14.30 7.91 4.75
C SER A 149 -13.93 7.24 6.06
N THR A 150 -14.19 5.94 6.22
CA THR A 150 -13.92 5.30 7.51
C THR A 150 -13.57 3.83 7.39
N ALA A 151 -12.87 3.34 8.41
CA ALA A 151 -12.62 1.92 8.59
C ALA A 151 -13.88 1.25 9.14
N LYS A 152 -14.17 0.03 8.69
CA LYS A 152 -15.32 -0.78 9.11
C LYS A 152 -14.90 -2.22 9.40
N GLY A 153 -15.57 -2.84 10.37
CA GLY A 153 -15.36 -4.24 10.76
C GLY A 153 -16.00 -5.26 9.82
N THR A 154 -17.04 -4.84 9.11
CA THR A 154 -17.72 -5.61 8.08
C THR A 154 -17.67 -4.85 6.75
N ILE A 155 -17.96 -5.57 5.67
CA ILE A 155 -18.15 -4.95 4.37
C ILE A 155 -19.39 -4.05 4.39
N ALA A 156 -19.39 -2.96 3.62
CA ALA A 156 -20.57 -2.10 3.52
C ALA A 156 -21.75 -2.89 2.92
N ASP A 157 -22.92 -2.84 3.56
CA ASP A 157 -24.17 -3.31 2.97
C ASP A 157 -25.02 -2.11 2.52
N GLY A 158 -25.68 -2.22 1.36
CA GLY A 158 -26.44 -1.09 0.80
C GLY A 158 -25.58 -0.02 0.11
N THR A 159 -25.93 1.25 0.28
CA THR A 159 -25.33 2.41 -0.44
C THR A 159 -24.47 3.31 0.44
N ASP A 160 -24.24 2.95 1.70
CA ASP A 160 -23.56 3.79 2.68
C ASP A 160 -22.49 3.01 3.45
N CYS A 161 -21.55 3.73 4.05
CA CYS A 161 -20.58 3.19 4.99
C CYS A 161 -21.19 3.06 6.40
#